data_AF-A0A522VFK2-F1
#
_entry.id   AF-A0A522VFK2-F1
#
_cell.length_a   1.000
_cell.length_b   1.000
_cell.length_c   1.000
_cell.angle_alpha   90.00
_cell.angle_beta   90.00
_cell.angle_gamma   90.00
#
_symmetry.space_group_name_H-M   'P 1'
#
loop_
_entity.id
_entity.type
_entity.pdbx_description
1 polymer ?
#
loop_
_entity_poly.entity_id
_entity_poly.type
_entity_poly.pdbx_seq_one_letter_code
_entity_poly.pdbx_strand_id
1 'polypeptide(L)'
;MNAPLLPPSLDDIEEMARRELSRLPAEFRALVGSVAILVADFPEPEIEEEMELESPFDLLGLYQGVDVGHEHSGGVVDDVNRILLYR
;
A
#
# COMPACT_ATOMS: atom_id res chain seq x y z
N MET A 1 -7.31 -30.17 16.15
CA MET A 1 -7.97 -28.95 16.64
C MET A 1 -7.63 -27.87 15.63
N ASN A 2 -8.61 -27.36 14.88
CA ASN A 2 -8.36 -26.24 13.97
C ASN A 2 -8.25 -24.99 14.85
N ALA A 3 -7.14 -24.26 14.79
CA ALA A 3 -7.03 -22.97 15.46
C ALA A 3 -8.15 -22.06 14.95
N PRO A 4 -8.75 -21.19 15.78
CA PRO A 4 -9.71 -20.22 15.29
C PRO A 4 -9.06 -19.43 14.14
N LEU A 5 -9.78 -19.28 13.02
CA LEU A 5 -9.38 -18.42 11.92
C LEU A 5 -9.51 -16.97 12.39
N LEU A 6 -8.50 -16.50 13.13
CA LEU A 6 -8.37 -15.10 13.46
C LEU A 6 -8.00 -14.35 12.17
N PRO A 7 -8.59 -13.17 11.92
CA PRO A 7 -8.15 -12.34 10.81
C PRO A 7 -6.67 -11.99 10.98
N PRO A 8 -5.91 -11.86 9.88
CA PRO A 8 -4.50 -11.50 9.96
C PRO A 8 -4.32 -10.15 10.67
N SER A 9 -3.24 -10.02 11.43
CA SER A 9 -2.81 -8.73 11.96
C SER A 9 -2.21 -7.87 10.83
N LEU A 10 -1.97 -6.58 11.12
CA LEU A 10 -1.29 -5.70 10.15
C LEU A 10 0.13 -6.22 9.84
N ASP A 11 0.82 -6.78 10.84
CA ASP A 11 2.15 -7.39 10.69
C ASP A 11 2.10 -8.65 9.82
N ASP A 12 1.06 -9.48 9.97
CA ASP A 12 0.84 -10.64 9.10
C ASP A 12 0.65 -10.21 7.64
N ILE A 13 -0.13 -9.15 7.38
CA ILE A 13 -0.33 -8.62 6.02
C ILE A 13 0.97 -8.03 5.48
N GLU A 14 1.75 -7.32 6.29
CA GLU A 14 3.04 -6.76 5.89
C GLU A 14 4.01 -7.87 5.44
N GLU A 15 4.13 -8.94 6.23
CA GLU A 15 4.98 -10.09 5.91
C GLU A 15 4.48 -10.83 4.67
N MET A 16 3.16 -10.99 4.51
CA MET A 16 2.56 -11.55 3.29
C MET A 16 2.91 -10.69 2.07
N ALA A 17 2.77 -9.37 2.16
CA ALA A 17 3.05 -8.45 1.06
C ALA A 17 4.53 -8.48 0.66
N ARG A 18 5.44 -8.46 1.63
CA ARG A 18 6.90 -8.60 1.39
C ARG A 18 7.23 -9.92 0.73
N ARG A 19 6.63 -11.01 1.20
CA ARG A 19 6.81 -12.35 0.62
C ARG A 19 6.34 -12.38 -0.83
N GLU A 20 5.15 -11.89 -1.14
CA GLU A 20 4.65 -11.90 -2.51
C GLU A 20 5.44 -10.95 -3.42
N LEU A 21 5.88 -9.79 -2.92
CA LEU A 21 6.78 -8.89 -3.65
C LEU A 21 8.11 -9.57 -4.03
N SER A 22 8.65 -10.43 -3.15
CA SER A 22 9.86 -11.21 -3.43
C SER A 22 9.66 -12.31 -4.48
N ARG A 23 8.41 -12.75 -4.67
CA ARG A 23 8.04 -13.81 -5.62
C ARG A 23 7.67 -13.27 -7.00
N LEU A 24 7.55 -11.95 -7.16
CA LEU A 24 7.31 -11.34 -8.46
C LEU A 24 8.45 -11.69 -9.44
N PRO A 25 8.12 -11.96 -10.71
CA PRO A 25 9.12 -12.17 -11.76
C PRO A 25 10.08 -10.98 -11.85
N ALA A 26 11.34 -11.25 -12.20
CA ALA A 26 12.40 -10.25 -12.20
C ALA A 26 12.09 -9.03 -13.08
N GLU A 27 11.38 -9.23 -14.20
CA GLU A 27 10.94 -8.16 -15.10
C GLU A 27 10.02 -7.14 -14.40
N PHE A 28 9.08 -7.60 -13.54
CA PHE A 28 8.21 -6.71 -12.77
C PHE A 28 8.92 -6.11 -11.58
N ARG A 29 9.78 -6.89 -10.91
CA ARG A 29 10.57 -6.41 -9.77
C ARG A 29 11.50 -5.26 -10.16
N ALA A 30 12.01 -5.26 -11.40
CA ALA A 30 12.79 -4.15 -11.95
C ALA A 30 11.97 -2.88 -12.17
N LEU A 31 10.67 -3.00 -12.49
CA LEU A 31 9.75 -1.88 -12.70
C LEU A 31 9.27 -1.26 -11.38
N VAL A 32 9.11 -2.08 -10.34
CA VAL A 32 8.64 -1.64 -9.02
C VAL A 32 9.70 -0.78 -8.29
N GLY A 33 10.99 -1.01 -8.54
CA GLY A 33 12.07 -0.21 -7.98
C GLY A 33 12.06 -0.17 -6.44
N SER A 34 12.32 1.01 -5.86
CA SER A 34 12.18 1.28 -4.44
C SER A 34 10.72 1.64 -4.13
N VAL A 35 9.93 0.64 -3.73
CA VAL A 35 8.56 0.84 -3.25
C VAL A 35 8.49 0.57 -1.74
N ALA A 36 7.85 1.48 -1.00
CA ALA A 36 7.50 1.24 0.40
C ALA A 36 6.11 0.60 0.47
N ILE A 37 5.99 -0.49 1.21
CA ILE A 37 4.70 -1.12 1.51
C ILE A 37 4.29 -0.68 2.91
N LEU A 38 3.08 -0.16 3.04
CA LEU A 38 2.46 0.28 4.28
C LEU A 38 1.17 -0.49 4.48
N VAL A 39 0.88 -0.90 5.71
CA VAL A 39 -0.36 -1.60 6.04
C VAL A 39 -1.13 -0.80 7.08
N ALA A 40 -2.41 -0.56 6.81
CA ALA A 40 -3.32 0.15 7.69
C ALA A 40 -4.64 -0.61 7.79
N ASP A 41 -5.45 -0.28 8.79
CA ASP A 41 -6.80 -0.84 8.91
C ASP A 41 -7.72 -0.30 7.81
N PHE A 42 -7.74 1.02 7.61
CA PHE A 42 -8.64 1.69 6.66
C PHE A 42 -7.91 2.84 5.95
N PRO A 43 -8.40 3.27 4.77
CA PRO A 43 -7.98 4.52 4.15
C PRO A 43 -8.21 5.72 5.07
N GLU A 44 -7.44 6.78 4.86
CA GLU A 44 -7.71 8.05 5.53
C GLU A 44 -8.97 8.70 4.92
N PRO A 45 -9.72 9.50 5.70
CA PRO A 45 -10.96 10.13 5.23
C PRO A 45 -10.79 10.94 3.94
N GLU A 46 -9.65 11.61 3.79
CA GLU A 46 -9.32 12.38 2.59
C GLU A 46 -9.25 11.50 1.34
N ILE A 47 -8.73 10.27 1.46
CA ILE A 47 -8.68 9.28 0.37
C ILE A 47 -10.08 8.73 0.08
N GLU A 48 -10.89 8.48 1.13
CA GLU A 48 -12.28 8.04 0.96
C GLU A 48 -13.10 9.08 0.18
N GLU A 49 -12.93 10.37 0.52
CA GLU A 49 -13.60 11.48 -0.15
C GLU A 49 -13.07 11.70 -1.59
N GLU A 50 -11.76 11.69 -1.79
CA GLU A 50 -11.12 11.88 -3.11
C GLU A 50 -11.56 10.79 -4.10
N MET A 51 -11.61 9.54 -3.63
CA MET A 51 -11.96 8.38 -4.45
C MET A 51 -13.46 8.09 -4.50
N GLU A 52 -14.28 8.93 -3.85
CA GLU A 52 -15.73 8.80 -3.78
C GLU A 52 -16.19 7.40 -3.29
N LEU A 53 -15.52 6.86 -2.26
CA LEU A 53 -15.80 5.54 -1.71
C LEU A 53 -17.12 5.54 -0.92
N GLU A 54 -17.93 4.49 -1.10
CA GLU A 54 -19.16 4.30 -0.32
C GLU A 54 -18.89 3.71 1.07
N SER A 55 -17.76 3.00 1.21
CA SER A 55 -17.27 2.37 2.42
C SER A 55 -15.74 2.26 2.40
N PRO A 56 -15.05 2.30 3.56
CA PRO A 56 -13.60 2.07 3.61
C PRO A 56 -13.18 0.67 3.12
N PHE A 57 -14.12 -0.28 3.04
CA PHE A 57 -13.90 -1.62 2.51
C PHE A 57 -13.90 -1.69 0.98
N ASP A 58 -14.32 -0.62 0.28
CA ASP A 58 -14.31 -0.58 -1.18
C ASP A 58 -12.88 -0.43 -1.75
N LEU A 59 -11.92 -0.04 -0.91
CA LEU A 59 -10.51 0.08 -1.27
C LEU A 59 -9.66 -0.91 -0.47
N LEU A 60 -9.05 -1.88 -1.15
CA LEU A 60 -8.17 -2.87 -0.53
C LEU A 60 -6.69 -2.46 -0.54
N GLY A 61 -6.34 -1.47 -1.37
CA GLY A 61 -5.00 -0.93 -1.42
C GLY A 61 -4.87 0.22 -2.40
N LEU A 62 -3.89 1.08 -2.16
CA LEU A 62 -3.67 2.30 -2.91
C LEU A 62 -2.20 2.37 -3.35
N TYR A 63 -1.96 2.61 -4.63
CA TYR A 63 -0.64 2.95 -5.14
C TYR A 63 -0.51 4.47 -5.24
N GLN A 64 0.50 5.04 -4.58
CA GLN A 64 0.86 6.45 -4.67
C GLN A 64 2.26 6.57 -5.29
N GLY A 65 2.29 7.04 -6.54
CA GLY A 65 3.53 7.33 -7.24
C GLY A 65 3.98 8.77 -7.02
N VAL A 66 5.30 8.99 -7.03
CA VAL A 66 5.84 10.35 -7.03
C VAL A 66 5.69 10.93 -8.43
N ASP A 67 5.02 12.09 -8.55
CA ASP A 67 4.90 12.78 -9.85
C ASP A 67 6.28 13.27 -10.29
N VAL A 68 6.76 12.80 -11.44
CA VAL A 68 8.11 13.11 -11.96
C VAL A 68 8.22 14.57 -12.45
N GLY A 69 7.22 15.43 -12.20
CA GLY A 69 7.06 16.73 -12.84
C GLY A 69 6.63 17.91 -11.98
N HIS A 70 6.25 17.74 -10.70
CA HIS A 70 5.81 18.88 -9.88
C HIS A 70 6.84 19.30 -8.83
N GLU A 71 7.41 20.49 -9.04
CA GLU A 71 8.07 21.29 -8.02
C GLU A 71 7.06 21.63 -6.90
N HIS A 72 7.01 20.80 -5.85
CA HIS A 72 6.29 21.13 -4.63
C HIS A 72 7.24 21.79 -3.63
N SER A 73 7.06 23.09 -3.45
CA SER A 73 7.66 23.89 -2.39
C SER A 73 7.27 23.39 -0.99
N GLY A 74 8.24 22.85 -0.23
CA GLY A 74 8.28 23.00 1.23
C GLY A 74 8.13 21.76 2.12
N GLY A 75 8.06 20.54 1.61
CA GLY A 75 8.03 19.31 2.42
C GLY A 75 9.01 18.28 1.88
N VAL A 76 9.59 17.44 2.76
CA VAL A 76 10.53 16.35 2.40
C VAL A 76 9.96 15.58 1.21
N VAL A 77 10.61 15.67 0.05
CA VAL A 77 10.27 14.89 -1.14
C VAL A 77 10.48 13.43 -0.76
N ASP A 78 9.40 12.70 -0.55
CA ASP A 78 9.47 11.26 -0.43
C ASP A 78 9.63 10.72 -1.85
N ASP A 79 10.88 10.55 -2.29
CA ASP A 79 11.29 10.04 -3.61
C ASP A 79 10.94 8.55 -3.81
N VAL A 80 10.01 8.01 -3.00
CA VAL A 80 9.73 6.58 -2.90
C VAL A 80 8.27 6.34 -3.25
N ASN A 81 8.02 5.48 -4.23
CA ASN A 81 6.66 5.03 -4.54
C ASN A 81 6.09 4.27 -3.34
N ARG A 82 4.79 4.38 -3.07
CA ARG A 82 4.16 3.74 -1.92
C ARG A 82 3.00 2.86 -2.35
N ILE A 83 2.88 1.71 -1.70
CA ILE A 83 1.72 0.82 -1.77
C ILE A 83 1.14 0.75 -0.37
N LEU A 84 -0.08 1.28 -0.19
CA LEU A 84 -0.87 1.06 1.02
C LEU A 84 -1.75 -0.16 0.81
N LEU A 85 -1.82 -1.03 1.82
CA LEU A 85 -2.73 -2.17 1.88
C LEU A 85 -3.66 -1.99 3.07
N TYR A 86 -4.95 -2.18 2.84
CA TYR A 86 -6.00 -2.06 3.86
C TYR A 86 -6.50 -3.45 4.26
N ARG A 87 -6.78 -3.64 5.55
CA ARG A 87 -7.13 -4.94 6.13
C ARG A 87 -8.63 -5.21 6.16
#